data_AF-M0M338-F1
#
_entry.id   AF-M0M338-F1
#
_cell.length_a   1.000
_cell.length_b   1.000
_cell.length_c   1.000
_cell.angle_alpha   90.00
_cell.angle_beta   90.00
_cell.angle_gamma   90.00
#
_symmetry.space_group_name_H-M   'P 1'
#
loop_
_entity.id
_entity.type
_entity.pdbx_description
1 polymer ?
#
loop_
_entity_poly.entity_id
_entity_poly.type
_entity_poly.pdbx_seq_one_letter_code
_entity_poly.pdbx_strand_id
1 'polypeptide(L)'
;MSNQQTEPDVNARLREFVDAIKTSDQYETYVDARERLDDDQEAQQLLQRYQQKQARLQRGGFDQDTMAELRELKERMDDDETISAYMQAEAALIDLLERTNDVISDRIGEEFARSMGGCC
;
A
#
# COMPACT_ATOMS: atom_id res chain seq x y z
N MET A 1 -3.34 40.56 -15.34
CA MET A 1 -4.70 40.52 -14.77
C MET A 1 -5.38 39.28 -15.33
N SER A 2 -5.63 38.32 -14.44
CA SER A 2 -6.56 37.18 -14.51
C SER A 2 -6.75 36.42 -15.83
N ASN A 3 -6.13 35.24 -15.91
CA ASN A 3 -6.66 34.12 -16.72
C ASN A 3 -6.98 32.89 -15.85
N GLN A 4 -7.19 33.07 -14.54
CA GLN A 4 -7.39 32.01 -13.55
C GLN A 4 -8.87 31.61 -13.33
N GLN A 5 -9.79 31.95 -14.22
CA GLN A 5 -11.24 31.78 -13.98
C GLN A 5 -11.96 30.79 -14.93
N THR A 6 -11.25 29.93 -15.65
CA THR A 6 -11.93 28.95 -16.55
C THR A 6 -11.32 27.56 -16.63
N GLU A 7 -10.35 27.21 -15.78
CA GLU A 7 -10.19 25.81 -15.40
C GLU A 7 -11.05 25.62 -14.16
N PRO A 8 -12.09 24.75 -14.15
CA PRO A 8 -12.61 24.28 -12.87
C PRO A 8 -11.39 23.79 -12.09
N ASP A 9 -11.09 24.37 -10.93
CA ASP A 9 -9.86 24.11 -10.20
C ASP A 9 -9.77 22.60 -9.92
N VAL A 10 -9.06 21.90 -10.79
CA VAL A 10 -8.95 20.44 -10.77
C VAL A 10 -8.38 20.03 -9.41
N ASN A 11 -7.55 20.88 -8.79
CA ASN A 11 -7.04 20.65 -7.44
C ASN A 11 -8.14 20.76 -6.39
N ALA A 12 -9.09 21.68 -6.52
CA ALA A 12 -10.23 21.77 -5.60
C ALA A 12 -11.11 20.51 -5.67
N ARG A 13 -11.42 20.03 -6.88
CA ARG A 13 -12.19 18.79 -7.05
C ARG A 13 -11.42 17.54 -6.63
N LEU A 14 -10.10 17.53 -6.85
CA LEU A 14 -9.22 16.47 -6.36
C LEU A 14 -9.19 16.43 -4.82
N ARG A 15 -9.21 17.58 -4.14
CA ARG A 15 -9.32 17.62 -2.68
C ARG A 15 -10.62 17.00 -2.19
N GLU A 16 -11.75 17.37 -2.79
CA GLU A 16 -13.04 16.75 -2.47
C GLU A 16 -13.00 15.22 -2.65
N PHE A 17 -12.35 14.75 -3.72
CA PHE A 17 -12.16 13.33 -3.97
C PHE A 17 -11.27 12.64 -2.92
N VAL A 18 -10.14 13.27 -2.55
CA VAL A 18 -9.24 12.74 -1.50
C VAL A 18 -9.94 12.72 -0.14
N ASP A 19 -10.74 13.73 0.19
CA ASP A 19 -11.51 13.75 1.43
C ASP A 19 -12.58 12.65 1.45
N ALA A 20 -13.17 12.31 0.29
CA ALA A 20 -14.05 11.16 0.15
C ALA A 20 -13.32 9.82 0.36
N ILE A 21 -12.08 9.67 -0.14
CA ILE A 21 -11.26 8.48 0.16
C ILE A 21 -10.97 8.39 1.66
N LYS A 22 -10.61 9.50 2.30
CA LYS A 22 -10.30 9.53 3.75
C LYS A 22 -11.48 9.17 4.65
N THR A 23 -12.71 9.28 4.13
CA THR A 23 -13.95 8.93 4.83
C THR A 23 -14.52 7.59 4.34
N SER A 24 -13.75 6.85 3.54
CA SER A 24 -14.13 5.50 3.10
C SER A 24 -13.78 4.46 4.15
N ASP A 25 -14.63 3.43 4.26
CA ASP A 25 -14.42 2.29 5.16
C ASP A 25 -13.04 1.65 4.96
N GLN A 26 -12.54 1.59 3.73
CA GLN A 26 -11.23 1.02 3.40
C GLN A 26 -10.08 1.82 4.00
N TYR A 27 -10.16 3.15 3.95
CA TYR A 27 -9.12 4.01 4.54
C TYR A 27 -9.16 3.96 6.06
N GLU A 28 -10.34 4.03 6.66
CA GLU A 28 -10.50 3.92 8.13
C GLU A 28 -9.98 2.56 8.63
N THR A 29 -10.36 1.46 7.96
CA THR A 29 -9.87 0.12 8.31
C THR A 29 -8.35 0.00 8.19
N TYR A 30 -7.75 0.62 7.16
CA TYR A 30 -6.30 0.67 6.99
C TYR A 30 -5.61 1.43 8.13
N VAL A 31 -6.14 2.60 8.50
CA VAL A 31 -5.60 3.41 9.60
C VAL A 31 -5.69 2.64 10.92
N ASP A 32 -6.84 2.05 11.24
CA ASP A 32 -7.02 1.26 12.45
C ASP A 32 -6.10 0.04 12.50
N ALA A 33 -5.96 -0.69 11.39
CA ALA A 33 -5.07 -1.84 11.30
C ALA A 33 -3.60 -1.41 11.42
N ARG A 34 -3.25 -0.24 10.88
CA ARG A 34 -1.92 0.35 11.00
C ARG A 34 -1.59 0.71 12.44
N GLU A 35 -2.51 1.35 13.15
CA GLU A 35 -2.32 1.71 14.57
C GLU A 35 -2.14 0.45 15.43
N ARG A 36 -2.96 -0.58 15.22
CA ARG A 36 -2.81 -1.88 15.91
C ARG A 36 -1.46 -2.53 15.63
N LEU A 37 -1.01 -2.49 14.38
CA LEU A 37 0.30 -2.99 13.99
C LEU A 37 1.45 -2.20 14.63
N ASP A 38 1.33 -0.88 14.73
CA ASP A 38 2.36 -0.04 15.35
C ASP A 38 2.44 -0.25 16.88
N ASP A 39 1.32 -0.62 17.52
CA ASP A 39 1.27 -0.98 18.94
C ASP A 39 1.69 -2.43 19.25
N ASP A 40 1.67 -3.32 18.26
CA ASP A 40 2.05 -4.72 18.40
C ASP A 40 3.56 -4.93 18.25
N GLN A 41 4.25 -5.01 19.39
CA GLN A 41 5.70 -5.19 19.42
C GLN A 41 6.19 -6.51 18.81
N GLU A 42 5.38 -7.58 18.87
CA GLU A 42 5.77 -8.88 18.31
C GLU A 42 5.70 -8.84 16.80
N ALA A 43 4.59 -8.31 16.26
CA ALA A 43 4.40 -8.10 14.83
C ALA A 43 5.48 -7.17 14.24
N GLN A 44 5.80 -6.06 14.92
CA GLN A 44 6.88 -5.15 14.51
C GLN A 44 8.25 -5.85 14.46
N GLN A 45 8.54 -6.72 15.44
CA GLN A 45 9.79 -7.48 15.43
C GLN A 45 9.84 -8.50 14.29
N LEU A 46 8.73 -9.17 13.97
CA LEU A 46 8.63 -10.08 12.83
C LEU A 46 8.91 -9.34 11.51
N LEU A 47 8.25 -8.21 11.29
CA LEU A 47 8.46 -7.35 10.12
C LEU A 47 9.91 -6.88 10.00
N GLN A 48 10.50 -6.42 11.10
CA GLN A 48 11.89 -5.95 11.11
C GLN A 48 12.87 -7.08 10.74
N ARG A 49 12.68 -8.29 11.29
CA ARG A 49 13.52 -9.46 10.98
C ARG A 49 13.39 -9.85 9.51
N TYR A 50 12.17 -9.85 8.98
CA TYR A 50 11.91 -10.15 7.58
C TYR A 50 12.63 -9.15 6.67
N GLN A 51 12.47 -7.84 6.91
CA GLN A 51 13.12 -6.78 6.14
C GLN A 51 14.65 -6.86 6.18
N GLN A 52 15.23 -7.14 7.35
CA GLN A 52 16.68 -7.31 7.48
C GLN A 52 17.20 -8.48 6.66
N LYS A 53 16.51 -9.63 6.67
CA LYS A 53 16.89 -10.80 5.87
C LYS A 53 16.72 -10.57 4.38
N GLN A 54 15.63 -9.92 3.97
CA GLN A 54 15.41 -9.53 2.58
C GLN A 54 16.54 -8.62 2.06
N ALA A 55 16.92 -7.61 2.85
CA ALA A 55 18.03 -6.72 2.52
C ALA A 55 19.39 -7.42 2.52
N ARG A 56 19.55 -8.52 3.28
CA ARG A 56 20.75 -9.37 3.25
C ARG A 56 20.81 -10.19 1.97
N LEU A 57 19.71 -10.79 1.53
CA LEU A 57 19.64 -11.54 0.27
C LEU A 57 19.94 -10.65 -0.94
N GLN A 58 19.36 -9.45 -0.98
CA GLN A 58 19.60 -8.50 -2.07
C GLN A 58 21.08 -8.10 -2.19
N ARG A 59 21.82 -8.05 -1.07
CA ARG A 59 23.24 -7.68 -1.04
C ARG A 59 24.19 -8.88 -1.14
N GLY A 60 23.79 -10.03 -0.62
CA GLY A 60 24.62 -11.22 -0.44
C GLY A 60 24.50 -12.27 -1.54
N GLY A 61 23.56 -12.12 -2.47
CA GLY A 61 23.30 -13.11 -3.51
C GLY A 61 22.47 -14.29 -3.01
N PHE A 62 22.52 -15.42 -3.74
CA PHE A 62 21.71 -16.59 -3.45
C PHE A 62 22.28 -17.38 -2.25
N ASP A 63 21.60 -17.30 -1.11
CA ASP A 63 21.90 -18.06 0.12
C ASP A 63 20.68 -18.92 0.49
N GLN A 64 20.82 -20.25 0.36
CA GLN A 64 19.71 -21.19 0.59
C GLN A 64 19.20 -21.18 2.04
N ASP A 65 20.08 -21.01 3.01
CA ASP A 65 19.71 -21.00 4.42
C ASP A 65 18.92 -19.71 4.74
N THR A 66 19.41 -18.56 4.27
CA THR A 66 18.68 -17.30 4.41
C THR A 66 17.33 -17.34 3.66
N MET A 67 17.24 -18.01 2.51
CA MET A 67 15.97 -18.20 1.78
C MET A 67 14.97 -19.08 2.56
N ALA A 68 15.44 -20.13 3.23
CA ALA A 68 14.59 -20.98 4.07
C ALA A 68 14.06 -20.21 5.28
N GLU A 69 14.92 -19.47 5.98
CA GLU A 69 14.52 -18.63 7.11
C GLU A 69 13.55 -17.51 6.70
N LEU A 70 13.70 -16.95 5.50
CA LEU A 70 12.77 -15.93 4.99
C LEU A 70 11.39 -16.50 4.69
N ARG A 71 11.30 -17.75 4.21
CA ARG A 71 10.02 -18.44 4.02
C ARG A 71 9.33 -18.71 5.35
N GLU A 72 10.06 -19.19 6.35
CA GLU A 72 9.53 -19.42 7.69
C GLU A 72 9.03 -18.10 8.32
N LEU A 73 9.78 -17.01 8.18
CA LEU A 73 9.33 -15.70 8.63
C LEU A 73 8.06 -15.24 7.91
N LYS A 74 7.97 -15.49 6.60
CA LYS A 74 6.77 -15.16 5.83
C LYS A 74 5.56 -15.95 6.32
N GLU A 75 5.68 -17.26 6.53
CA GLU A 75 4.60 -18.08 7.08
C GLU A 75 4.14 -17.57 8.45
N ARG A 76 5.09 -17.23 9.33
CA ARG A 76 4.77 -16.64 10.64
C ARG A 76 4.09 -15.28 10.54
N MET A 77 4.43 -14.47 9.54
CA MET A 77 3.77 -13.19 9.30
C MET A 77 2.36 -13.37 8.74
N ASP A 78 2.16 -14.37 7.87
CA ASP A 78 0.85 -14.70 7.31
C ASP A 78 -0.11 -15.24 8.40
N ASP A 79 0.45 -15.97 9.39
CA ASP A 79 -0.27 -16.50 10.56
C ASP A 79 -0.51 -15.46 11.67
N ASP A 80 0.19 -14.33 11.67
CA ASP A 80 0.03 -13.27 12.66
C ASP A 80 -1.22 -12.43 12.33
N GLU A 81 -2.18 -12.42 13.25
CA GLU A 81 -3.47 -11.75 13.03
C GLU A 81 -3.33 -10.25 12.78
N THR A 82 -2.39 -9.59 13.46
CA THR A 82 -2.16 -8.14 13.33
C THR A 82 -1.55 -7.81 11.97
N ILE A 83 -0.54 -8.57 11.55
CA ILE A 83 0.10 -8.41 10.24
C ILE A 83 -0.89 -8.75 9.12
N SER A 84 -1.61 -9.86 9.24
CA SER A 84 -2.59 -10.30 8.24
C SER A 84 -3.72 -9.27 8.07
N ALA A 85 -4.25 -8.73 9.17
CA ALA A 85 -5.25 -7.67 9.13
C ALA A 85 -4.74 -6.40 8.45
N TYR A 86 -3.50 -5.98 8.76
CA TYR A 86 -2.86 -4.84 8.09
C TYR A 86 -2.69 -5.07 6.59
N MET A 87 -2.15 -6.23 6.18
CA MET A 87 -1.94 -6.55 4.76
C MET A 87 -3.24 -6.60 3.96
N GLN A 88 -4.31 -7.14 4.56
CA GLN A 88 -5.63 -7.16 3.94
C GLN A 88 -6.22 -5.75 3.78
N ALA A 89 -6.09 -4.91 4.81
CA ALA A 89 -6.58 -3.53 4.76
C ALA A 89 -5.80 -2.68 3.75
N GLU A 90 -4.47 -2.85 3.68
CA GLU A 90 -3.62 -2.19 2.70
C GLU A 90 -4.00 -2.61 1.26
N ALA A 91 -4.18 -3.91 1.02
CA ALA A 91 -4.61 -4.42 -0.29
C ALA A 91 -5.99 -3.87 -0.71
N ALA A 92 -6.94 -3.79 0.22
CA ALA A 92 -8.26 -3.23 -0.05
C ALA A 92 -8.22 -1.73 -0.40
N LEU A 93 -7.36 -0.96 0.29
CA LEU A 93 -7.16 0.46 -0.03
C LEU A 93 -6.48 0.63 -1.39
N ILE A 94 -5.46 -0.18 -1.72
CA ILE A 94 -4.81 -0.17 -3.03
C ILE A 94 -5.81 -0.48 -4.14
N ASP A 95 -6.62 -1.53 -4.00
CA ASP A 95 -7.65 -1.91 -4.98
C ASP A 95 -8.69 -0.78 -5.19
N LEU A 96 -9.08 -0.06 -4.14
CA LEU A 96 -9.93 1.13 -4.27
C LEU A 96 -9.26 2.23 -5.13
N LEU A 97 -7.98 2.50 -4.89
CA LEU A 97 -7.22 3.52 -5.62
C LEU A 97 -6.99 3.11 -7.08
N GLU A 98 -6.67 1.84 -7.34
CA GLU A 98 -6.50 1.29 -8.68
C GLU A 98 -7.79 1.38 -9.48
N ARG A 99 -8.92 0.93 -8.92
CA ARG A 99 -10.24 1.07 -9.57
C ARG A 99 -10.60 2.51 -9.88
N THR A 100 -10.25 3.44 -8.99
CA THR A 100 -10.47 4.86 -9.26
C THR A 100 -9.61 5.32 -10.43
N ASN A 101 -8.34 4.94 -10.45
CA ASN A 101 -7.47 5.28 -11.56
C ASN A 101 -7.97 4.72 -12.90
N ASP A 102 -8.48 3.48 -12.90
CA ASP A 102 -9.05 2.88 -14.11
C ASP A 102 -10.26 3.68 -14.61
N VAL A 103 -11.15 4.10 -13.70
CA VAL A 103 -12.28 4.99 -14.04
C VAL A 103 -11.81 6.32 -14.62
N ILE A 104 -10.76 6.92 -14.05
CA ILE A 104 -10.18 8.17 -14.57
C ILE A 104 -9.60 7.94 -15.97
N SER A 105 -8.82 6.88 -16.15
CA SER A 105 -8.18 6.53 -17.42
C SER A 105 -9.20 6.27 -18.52
N ASP A 106 -10.26 5.50 -18.21
CA ASP A 106 -11.39 5.23 -19.12
C ASP A 106 -12.13 6.51 -19.53
N ARG A 107 -12.29 7.46 -18.60
CA ARG A 107 -13.00 8.72 -18.85
C ARG A 107 -12.19 9.70 -19.69
N ILE A 108 -10.87 9.72 -19.52
CA ILE A 108 -9.97 10.58 -20.28
C ILE A 108 -9.60 9.94 -21.63
N GLY A 109 -9.75 8.61 -21.76
CA GLY A 109 -9.38 7.86 -22.97
C GLY A 109 -7.88 7.65 -23.11
N GLU A 110 -7.13 7.81 -22.01
CA GLU A 110 -5.68 7.73 -21.94
C GLU A 110 -5.29 6.92 -20.70
N GLU A 111 -4.33 6.01 -20.84
CA GLU A 111 -3.92 5.12 -19.77
C GLU A 111 -2.76 5.71 -18.96
N PHE A 112 -3.03 6.18 -17.74
CA PHE A 112 -2.04 6.92 -16.95
C PHE A 112 -1.33 6.10 -15.86
N ALA A 113 -1.97 5.11 -15.22
CA ALA A 113 -1.38 4.43 -14.05
C ALA A 113 -1.09 2.94 -14.18
N ARG A 114 -0.90 2.40 -15.39
CA ARG A 114 -0.24 1.07 -15.55
C ARG A 114 1.23 1.04 -15.08
N SER A 115 1.80 2.18 -14.69
CA SER A 115 3.21 2.31 -14.29
C SER A 115 3.51 1.97 -12.81
N MET A 116 2.53 2.00 -11.89
CA MET A 116 2.80 1.74 -10.46
C MET A 116 2.91 0.24 -10.09
N GLY A 117 2.75 -0.68 -11.05
CA GLY A 117 2.96 -2.13 -10.89
C GLY A 117 4.21 -2.67 -11.57
N GLY A 118 5.13 -1.80 -12.01
CA GLY A 118 6.39 -2.18 -12.64
C GLY A 118 7.36 -2.79 -11.65
N CYS A 119 7.26 -4.10 -11.45
CA CYS A 119 8.33 -4.91 -10.86
C CYS A 119 9.64 -4.65 -11.62
N CYS A 120 10.61 -4.04 -10.94
CA CYS A 120 12.05 -4.08 -11.19
C CYS A 120 12.77 -4.00 -9.85
#